data_AF-A0A373UTL8-F1
#
_entry.id   AF-A0A373UTL8-F1
#
_cell.length_a   1.000
_cell.length_b   1.000
_cell.length_c   1.000
_cell.angle_alpha   90.00
_cell.angle_beta   90.00
_cell.angle_gamma   90.00
#
_symmetry.space_group_name_H-M   'P 1'
#
loop_
_entity.id
_entity.type
_entity.pdbx_description
1 polymer ?
#
loop_
_entity_poly.entity_id
_entity_poly.type
_entity_poly.pdbx_seq_one_letter_code
_entity_poly.pdbx_strand_id
1 'polypeptide(L)'
;MEEYKLTLGLGITGSFCTFGKILRTTEALVQKGIKVIPVYSRHAGTLDTRFMTAEVFQNRMQEITGERGIQSIVQAEPIGPSGLFDVMAIAPCTGNTMAKLQQGIVDTTVLMAAKAHLRNEKPLVLAISTNDALSMNLRNIGLLMNMKHIYFVPFRQDDYQKKPHSLVADFNRLEETIAAAMKEKQLQPVVLSPMPVDYK
;
A
#
# COMPACT_ATOMS: atom_id res chain seq x y z
N MET A 1 26.45 -10.67 7.34
CA MET A 1 25.36 -9.85 6.78
C MET A 1 24.08 -10.45 7.30
N GLU A 2 23.20 -9.67 7.92
CA GLU A 2 21.89 -10.19 8.32
C GLU A 2 21.13 -10.64 7.07
N GLU A 3 20.73 -11.90 7.05
CA GLU A 3 19.94 -12.48 5.99
C GLU A 3 18.47 -12.14 6.25
N TYR A 4 17.93 -11.19 5.48
CA TYR A 4 16.53 -10.79 5.60
C TYR A 4 15.61 -11.92 5.15
N LYS A 5 14.47 -12.07 5.82
CA LYS A 5 13.48 -13.09 5.47
C LYS A 5 12.76 -12.80 4.15
N LEU A 6 12.62 -11.52 3.83
CA LEU A 6 11.77 -11.01 2.75
C LEU A 6 12.14 -9.56 2.43
N THR A 7 12.16 -9.19 1.15
CA THR A 7 12.26 -7.79 0.70
C THR A 7 10.90 -7.28 0.24
N LEU A 8 10.36 -6.29 0.97
CA LEU A 8 9.09 -5.62 0.71
C LEU A 8 9.32 -4.25 0.05
N GLY A 9 8.76 -4.04 -1.14
CA GLY A 9 8.56 -2.70 -1.69
C GLY A 9 7.30 -2.06 -1.10
N LEU A 10 7.43 -0.95 -0.36
CA LEU A 10 6.30 -0.26 0.28
C LEU A 10 5.93 1.03 -0.47
N GLY A 11 4.93 0.95 -1.35
CA GLY A 11 4.33 2.07 -2.06
C GLY A 11 3.45 2.94 -1.16
N ILE A 12 3.75 4.24 -1.08
CA ILE A 12 3.05 5.20 -0.20
C ILE A 12 2.37 6.29 -1.03
N THR A 13 1.05 6.42 -0.88
CA THR A 13 0.21 7.37 -1.64
C THR A 13 -0.51 8.39 -0.73
N GLY A 14 -1.19 9.38 -1.32
CA GLY A 14 -1.68 10.61 -0.66
C GLY A 14 -2.83 10.50 0.33
N SER A 15 -2.88 9.48 1.19
CA SER A 15 -3.83 9.37 2.32
C SER A 15 -3.14 9.81 3.63
N PHE A 16 -2.81 11.10 3.74
CA PHE A 16 -1.91 11.64 4.77
C PHE A 16 -2.30 11.33 6.23
N CYS A 17 -3.59 11.21 6.52
CA CYS A 17 -4.07 10.85 7.85
C CYS A 17 -3.61 9.45 8.30
N THR A 18 -3.15 8.59 7.38
CA THR A 18 -2.67 7.24 7.68
C THR A 18 -1.16 7.18 7.92
N PHE A 19 -0.39 8.27 7.74
CA PHE A 19 1.07 8.23 7.79
C PHE A 19 1.61 7.74 9.15
N GLY A 20 0.98 8.17 10.25
CA GLY A 20 1.33 7.66 11.59
C GLY A 20 1.05 6.15 11.76
N LYS A 21 0.03 5.61 11.09
CA LYS A 21 -0.24 4.16 11.06
C LYS A 21 0.80 3.43 10.21
N ILE A 22 1.17 4.00 9.05
CA ILE A 22 2.21 3.44 8.17
C ILE A 22 3.55 3.35 8.88
N LEU A 23 4.01 4.42 9.55
CA LEU A 23 5.28 4.40 10.29
C LEU A 23 5.31 3.27 11.32
N ARG A 24 4.26 3.13 12.15
CA ARG A 24 4.17 2.03 13.13
C ARG A 24 4.12 0.64 12.48
N THR A 25 3.40 0.52 11.36
CA THR A 25 3.30 -0.75 10.63
C THR A 25 4.65 -1.13 10.04
N THR A 26 5.37 -0.17 9.45
CA THR A 26 6.72 -0.38 8.91
C THR A 26 7.70 -0.79 9.99
N GLU A 27 7.67 -0.12 11.15
CA GLU A 27 8.52 -0.47 12.30
C GLU A 27 8.29 -1.92 12.76
N ALA A 28 7.03 -2.34 12.88
CA ALA A 28 6.69 -3.72 13.22
C ALA A 28 7.18 -4.74 12.17
N LEU A 29 7.13 -4.41 10.88
CA LEU A 29 7.64 -5.26 9.80
C LEU A 29 9.17 -5.40 9.87
N VAL A 30 9.88 -4.29 10.05
CA VAL A 30 11.35 -4.28 10.16
C VAL A 30 11.81 -5.08 11.38
N GLN A 31 11.16 -4.90 12.54
CA GLN A 31 11.45 -5.68 13.77
C GLN A 31 11.31 -7.19 13.58
N LYS A 32 10.54 -7.65 12.59
CA LYS A 32 10.36 -9.07 12.26
C LYS A 32 11.38 -9.62 11.25
N GLY A 33 12.33 -8.78 10.82
CA GLY A 33 13.40 -9.12 9.88
C GLY A 33 13.01 -8.97 8.41
N ILE A 34 12.00 -8.15 8.10
CA ILE A 34 11.61 -7.82 6.72
C ILE A 34 12.38 -6.58 6.29
N LYS A 35 13.10 -6.66 5.16
CA LYS A 35 13.71 -5.49 4.54
C LYS A 35 12.62 -4.68 3.85
N VAL A 36 12.37 -3.45 4.31
CA VAL A 36 11.35 -2.58 3.71
C VAL A 36 12.01 -1.48 2.89
N ILE A 37 11.70 -1.39 1.60
CA ILE A 37 12.17 -0.34 0.70
C ILE A 37 10.98 0.58 0.38
N PRO A 38 10.96 1.83 0.90
CA PRO A 38 9.88 2.77 0.62
C PRO A 38 9.85 3.18 -0.85
N VAL A 39 8.66 3.35 -1.41
CA VAL A 39 8.42 3.91 -2.75
C VAL A 39 7.41 5.03 -2.63
N TYR A 40 7.83 6.28 -2.84
CA TYR A 40 6.99 7.45 -2.60
C TYR A 40 6.30 7.91 -3.88
N SER A 41 4.99 8.12 -3.81
CA SER A 41 4.33 8.98 -4.79
C SER A 41 4.77 10.44 -4.58
N ARG A 42 4.67 11.28 -5.63
CA ARG A 42 4.92 12.73 -5.49
C ARG A 42 4.16 13.32 -4.30
N HIS A 43 2.87 13.02 -4.18
CA HIS A 43 2.04 13.53 -3.09
C HIS A 43 2.59 13.16 -1.71
N ALA A 44 2.97 11.90 -1.50
CA ALA A 44 3.52 11.45 -0.23
C ALA A 44 4.93 11.96 0.04
N GLY A 45 5.69 12.29 -1.01
CA GLY A 45 7.08 12.70 -0.91
C GLY A 45 7.34 14.21 -0.96
N THR A 46 6.33 15.05 -1.27
CA THR A 46 6.55 16.49 -1.45
C THR A 46 5.51 17.40 -0.81
N LEU A 47 4.38 16.88 -0.33
CA LEU A 47 3.31 17.73 0.21
C LEU A 47 3.35 17.77 1.74
N ASP A 48 3.44 18.98 2.27
CA ASP A 48 3.28 19.24 3.70
C ASP A 48 1.79 19.33 4.04
N THR A 49 1.42 18.68 5.14
CA THR A 49 0.04 18.67 5.61
C THR A 49 -0.01 18.94 7.10
N ARG A 50 -1.22 19.22 7.61
CA ARG A 50 -1.46 19.33 9.05
C ARG A 50 -1.07 18.08 9.87
N PHE A 51 -0.87 16.92 9.22
CA PHE A 51 -0.51 15.68 9.88
C PHE A 51 1.00 15.53 10.05
N MET A 52 1.76 15.89 9.01
CA MET A 52 3.22 15.78 8.96
C MET A 52 3.74 16.52 7.72
N THR A 53 4.96 17.04 7.80
CA THR A 53 5.71 17.49 6.62
C THR A 53 6.28 16.30 5.86
N ALA A 54 6.50 16.46 4.55
CA ALA A 54 7.08 15.40 3.73
C ALA A 54 8.49 15.02 4.20
N GLU A 55 9.30 16.01 4.59
CA GLU A 55 10.65 15.82 5.12
C GLU A 55 10.65 14.99 6.41
N VAL A 56 9.83 15.35 7.39
CA VAL A 56 9.73 14.60 8.65
C VAL A 56 9.28 13.16 8.40
N PHE A 57 8.33 12.97 7.49
CA PHE A 57 7.86 11.64 7.15
C PHE A 57 8.96 10.78 6.51
N GLN A 58 9.72 11.33 5.55
CA GLN A 58 10.82 10.63 4.89
C GLN A 58 11.97 10.32 5.84
N ASN A 59 12.35 11.26 6.70
CA ASN A 59 13.42 11.06 7.68
C ASN A 59 13.06 9.93 8.65
N ARG A 60 11.84 9.95 9.21
CA ARG A 60 11.36 8.87 10.08
C ARG A 60 11.29 7.53 9.37
N MET A 61 10.87 7.52 8.09
CA MET A 61 10.85 6.28 7.32
C MET A 61 12.27 5.75 7.12
N GLN A 62 13.23 6.61 6.77
CA GLN A 62 14.64 6.23 6.62
C GLN A 62 15.24 5.74 7.94
N GLU A 63 14.92 6.36 9.07
CA GLU A 63 15.34 5.90 10.41
C GLU A 63 14.85 4.47 10.69
N ILE A 64 13.61 4.17 10.30
CA ILE A 64 12.99 2.85 10.51
C ILE A 64 13.57 1.81 9.54
N THR A 65 13.71 2.15 8.26
CA THR A 65 14.03 1.17 7.20
C THR A 65 15.51 1.08 6.84
N GLY A 66 16.31 2.10 7.19
CA GLY A 66 17.65 2.31 6.67
C GLY A 66 17.70 2.77 5.20
N GLU A 67 16.55 2.97 4.56
CA GLU A 67 16.43 3.19 3.11
C GLU A 67 15.80 4.56 2.82
N ARG A 68 16.47 5.42 2.03
CA ARG A 68 15.89 6.70 1.58
C ARG A 68 14.65 6.53 0.71
N GLY A 69 14.51 5.36 0.07
CA GLY A 69 13.39 5.00 -0.77
C GLY A 69 13.46 5.56 -2.20
N ILE A 70 12.58 5.02 -3.04
CA ILE A 70 12.46 5.30 -4.47
C ILE A 70 11.47 6.45 -4.66
N GLN A 71 11.90 7.50 -5.35
CA GLN A 71 11.14 8.76 -5.44
C GLN A 71 10.84 9.19 -6.88
N SER A 72 11.49 8.60 -7.89
CA SER A 72 11.22 8.91 -9.30
C SER A 72 10.89 7.68 -10.13
N ILE A 73 10.17 7.89 -11.24
CA ILE A 73 9.87 6.84 -12.22
C ILE A 73 11.16 6.19 -12.73
N VAL A 74 12.22 6.97 -12.95
CA VAL A 74 13.53 6.48 -13.38
C VAL A 74 14.15 5.52 -12.36
N GLN A 75 14.02 5.81 -11.06
CA GLN A 75 14.50 4.92 -10.00
C GLN A 75 13.63 3.67 -9.84
N ALA A 76 12.35 3.73 -10.23
CA ALA A 76 11.42 2.60 -10.12
C ALA A 76 11.51 1.62 -11.30
N GLU A 77 11.95 2.07 -12.47
CA GLU A 77 12.04 1.21 -13.67
C GLU A 77 12.95 -0.04 -13.47
N PRO A 78 14.12 0.07 -12.81
CA PRO A 78 15.01 -1.08 -12.59
C PRO A 78 14.43 -2.19 -11.72
N ILE A 79 13.32 -1.97 -10.99
CA ILE A 79 12.65 -2.99 -10.17
C ILE A 79 12.31 -4.23 -11.00
N GLY A 80 11.91 -4.03 -12.26
CA GLY A 80 11.53 -5.12 -13.16
C GLY A 80 12.72 -6.02 -13.50
N PRO A 81 13.76 -5.50 -14.17
CA PRO A 81 14.94 -6.30 -14.53
C PRO A 81 15.70 -6.88 -13.34
N SER A 82 15.77 -6.16 -12.22
CA SER A 82 16.52 -6.62 -11.03
C SER A 82 15.74 -7.60 -10.14
N GLY A 83 14.41 -7.66 -10.26
CA GLY A 83 13.59 -8.44 -9.35
C GLY A 83 13.65 -7.98 -7.90
N LEU A 84 13.86 -6.67 -7.68
CA LEU A 84 14.25 -6.06 -6.39
C LEU A 84 13.41 -6.47 -5.17
N PHE A 85 12.11 -6.68 -5.35
CA PHE A 85 11.20 -7.02 -4.27
C PHE A 85 10.72 -8.46 -4.40
N ASP A 86 10.51 -9.14 -3.27
CA ASP A 86 9.79 -10.42 -3.21
C ASP A 86 8.28 -10.19 -3.25
N VAL A 87 7.84 -9.12 -2.59
CA VAL A 87 6.46 -8.64 -2.56
C VAL A 87 6.45 -7.13 -2.60
N MET A 88 5.42 -6.54 -3.21
CA MET A 88 5.17 -5.12 -3.12
C MET A 88 3.83 -4.89 -2.43
N ALA A 89 3.74 -3.88 -1.56
CA ALA A 89 2.48 -3.42 -1.00
C ALA A 89 2.27 -1.94 -1.31
N ILE A 90 1.05 -1.53 -1.64
CA ILE A 90 0.66 -0.12 -1.71
C ILE A 90 -0.21 0.19 -0.49
N ALA A 91 0.36 0.89 0.48
CA ALA A 91 -0.26 1.19 1.76
C ALA A 91 0.12 2.60 2.24
N PRO A 92 -0.85 3.55 2.29
CA PRO A 92 -2.22 3.45 1.78
C PRO A 92 -2.26 3.41 0.24
N CYS A 93 -3.28 2.78 -0.32
CA CYS A 93 -3.66 2.87 -1.73
C CYS A 93 -4.90 3.77 -1.87
N THR A 94 -4.71 5.01 -2.34
CA THR A 94 -5.82 5.94 -2.61
C THR A 94 -6.68 5.48 -3.78
N GLY A 95 -7.94 5.93 -3.84
CA GLY A 95 -8.83 5.66 -4.97
C GLY A 95 -8.26 6.09 -6.32
N ASN A 96 -7.55 7.23 -6.37
CA ASN A 96 -6.85 7.67 -7.58
C ASN A 96 -5.74 6.69 -8.02
N THR A 97 -4.87 6.25 -7.10
CA THR A 97 -3.84 5.26 -7.45
C THR A 97 -4.48 3.94 -7.87
N MET A 98 -5.52 3.49 -7.18
CA MET A 98 -6.22 2.25 -7.49
C MET A 98 -6.87 2.30 -8.89
N ALA A 99 -7.56 3.39 -9.23
CA ALA A 99 -8.18 3.58 -10.53
C ALA A 99 -7.13 3.60 -11.66
N LYS A 100 -6.00 4.28 -11.44
CA LYS A 100 -4.90 4.32 -12.41
C LYS A 100 -4.24 2.96 -12.59
N LEU A 101 -4.00 2.24 -11.49
CA LEU A 101 -3.45 0.88 -11.52
C LEU A 101 -4.34 -0.06 -12.32
N GLN A 102 -5.66 -0.04 -12.07
CA GLN A 102 -6.62 -0.88 -12.77
C GLN A 102 -6.60 -0.61 -14.29
N GLN A 103 -6.42 0.65 -14.70
CA GLN A 103 -6.36 1.05 -16.10
C GLN A 103 -4.96 0.93 -16.73
N GLY A 104 -3.97 0.40 -16.02
CA GLY A 104 -2.60 0.26 -16.52
C GLY A 104 -1.84 1.59 -16.70
N ILE A 105 -2.29 2.67 -16.05
CA ILE A 105 -1.63 3.98 -16.08
C ILE A 105 -0.40 3.96 -15.16
N VAL A 106 0.74 4.46 -15.65
CA VAL A 106 2.04 4.42 -14.95
C VAL A 106 2.72 5.79 -14.87
N ASP A 107 1.94 6.80 -14.46
CA ASP A 107 2.36 8.20 -14.38
C ASP A 107 2.88 8.64 -13.00
N THR A 108 3.08 7.70 -12.07
CA THR A 108 3.70 7.95 -10.76
C THR A 108 4.75 6.91 -10.44
N THR A 109 5.71 7.26 -9.57
CA THR A 109 6.74 6.36 -9.06
C THR A 109 6.16 5.06 -8.49
N VAL A 110 5.08 5.14 -7.69
CA VAL A 110 4.41 3.96 -7.11
C VAL A 110 3.77 3.08 -8.18
N LEU A 111 3.12 3.68 -9.19
CA LEU A 111 2.51 2.92 -10.28
C LEU A 111 3.56 2.28 -11.19
N MET A 112 4.68 2.98 -11.44
CA MET A 112 5.81 2.41 -12.18
C MET A 112 6.40 1.22 -11.42
N ALA A 113 6.64 1.37 -10.11
CA ALA A 113 7.13 0.28 -9.27
C ALA A 113 6.17 -0.92 -9.25
N ALA A 114 4.86 -0.68 -9.13
CA ALA A 114 3.85 -1.74 -9.16
C ALA A 114 3.84 -2.48 -10.51
N LYS A 115 3.89 -1.76 -11.63
CA LYS A 115 3.97 -2.34 -12.98
C LYS A 115 5.26 -3.15 -13.16
N ALA A 116 6.39 -2.58 -12.76
CA ALA A 116 7.70 -3.22 -12.87
C ALA A 116 7.79 -4.48 -11.98
N HIS A 117 7.17 -4.46 -10.81
CA HIS A 117 7.05 -5.62 -9.92
C HIS A 117 6.16 -6.73 -10.51
N LEU A 118 4.96 -6.37 -10.98
CA LEU A 118 4.01 -7.31 -11.59
C LEU A 118 4.54 -7.95 -12.88
N ARG A 119 5.48 -7.30 -13.60
CA ARG A 119 6.19 -7.89 -14.75
C ARG A 119 6.85 -9.22 -14.40
N ASN A 120 7.25 -9.41 -13.14
CA ASN A 120 7.93 -10.61 -12.67
C ASN A 120 6.97 -11.62 -12.02
N GLU A 121 5.65 -11.46 -12.22
CA GLU A 121 4.60 -12.34 -11.66
C GLU A 121 4.66 -12.47 -10.13
N LYS A 122 5.19 -11.45 -9.45
CA LYS A 122 5.31 -11.40 -7.99
C LYS A 122 4.10 -10.71 -7.34
N PRO A 123 3.76 -11.07 -6.09
CA PRO A 123 2.56 -10.58 -5.41
C PRO A 123 2.58 -9.06 -5.16
N LEU A 124 1.47 -8.40 -5.49
CA LEU A 124 1.15 -7.00 -5.18
C LEU A 124 -0.02 -6.95 -4.18
N VAL A 125 0.22 -6.37 -3.00
CA VAL A 125 -0.77 -6.22 -1.93
C VAL A 125 -1.31 -4.78 -1.90
N LEU A 126 -2.64 -4.60 -1.85
CA LEU A 126 -3.29 -3.30 -1.83
C LEU A 126 -3.99 -3.06 -0.48
N ALA A 127 -3.59 -2.01 0.24
CA ALA A 127 -4.29 -1.53 1.43
C ALA A 127 -5.12 -0.28 1.07
N ILE A 128 -6.34 -0.50 0.59
CA ILE A 128 -7.22 0.58 0.11
C ILE A 128 -7.56 1.58 1.21
N SER A 129 -7.65 2.87 0.86
CA SER A 129 -8.10 3.94 1.75
C SER A 129 -8.73 5.04 0.92
N THR A 130 -10.04 4.98 0.74
CA THR A 130 -10.74 5.94 -0.13
C THR A 130 -12.23 6.05 0.21
N ASN A 131 -12.77 7.26 0.07
CA ASN A 131 -14.14 7.61 0.47
C ASN A 131 -15.19 7.37 -0.63
N ASP A 132 -14.76 6.98 -1.84
CA ASP A 132 -15.61 6.67 -3.00
C ASP A 132 -15.52 5.18 -3.41
N ALA A 133 -15.08 4.33 -2.47
CA ALA A 133 -14.84 2.92 -2.70
C ALA A 133 -16.12 2.14 -3.04
N LEU A 134 -17.26 2.46 -2.44
CA LEU A 134 -18.57 1.91 -2.80
C LEU A 134 -19.32 2.79 -3.82
N SER A 135 -18.61 3.63 -4.58
CA SER A 135 -19.17 4.40 -5.69
C SER A 135 -18.31 4.22 -6.95
N MET A 136 -17.54 5.23 -7.36
CA MET A 136 -16.72 5.19 -8.58
C MET A 136 -15.64 4.11 -8.55
N ASN A 137 -15.11 3.83 -7.36
CA ASN A 137 -13.99 2.92 -7.19
C ASN A 137 -14.39 1.45 -6.97
N LEU A 138 -15.69 1.14 -6.81
CA LEU A 138 -16.15 -0.23 -6.57
C LEU A 138 -15.79 -1.15 -7.74
N ARG A 139 -15.99 -0.65 -8.97
CA ARG A 139 -15.59 -1.36 -10.19
C ARG A 139 -14.10 -1.67 -10.23
N ASN A 140 -13.27 -0.74 -9.77
CA ASN A 140 -11.82 -0.88 -9.81
C ASN A 140 -11.36 -1.93 -8.81
N ILE A 141 -11.96 -1.95 -7.60
CA ILE A 141 -11.75 -3.00 -6.60
C ILE A 141 -12.12 -4.36 -7.19
N GLY A 142 -13.33 -4.51 -7.73
CA GLY A 142 -13.80 -5.79 -8.28
C GLY A 142 -12.92 -6.31 -9.42
N LEU A 143 -12.49 -5.44 -10.32
CA LEU A 143 -11.59 -5.81 -11.42
C LEU A 143 -10.20 -6.22 -10.92
N LEU A 144 -9.60 -5.43 -10.02
CA LEU A 144 -8.29 -5.74 -9.46
C LEU A 144 -8.29 -7.02 -8.61
N MET A 145 -9.36 -7.30 -7.86
CA MET A 145 -9.50 -8.54 -7.09
C MET A 145 -9.54 -9.80 -7.98
N ASN A 146 -9.90 -9.65 -9.27
CA ASN A 146 -9.91 -10.74 -10.24
C ASN A 146 -8.59 -10.86 -11.04
N MET A 147 -7.63 -9.96 -10.83
CA MET A 147 -6.34 -10.01 -11.52
C MET A 147 -5.36 -10.93 -10.80
N LYS A 148 -4.53 -11.64 -11.59
CA LYS A 148 -3.46 -12.49 -11.03
C LYS A 148 -2.46 -11.66 -10.23
N HIS A 149 -1.94 -12.25 -9.17
CA HIS A 149 -0.92 -11.67 -8.28
C HIS A 149 -1.34 -10.39 -7.55
N ILE A 150 -2.60 -9.98 -7.60
CA ILE A 150 -3.11 -8.83 -6.84
C ILE A 150 -3.91 -9.34 -5.64
N TYR A 151 -3.55 -8.86 -4.45
CA TYR A 151 -4.15 -9.24 -3.18
C TYR A 151 -4.57 -7.99 -2.41
N PHE A 152 -5.58 -8.11 -1.57
CA PHE A 152 -6.12 -7.00 -0.80
C PHE A 152 -5.91 -7.24 0.68
N VAL A 153 -5.44 -6.21 1.38
CA VAL A 153 -5.53 -6.19 2.84
C VAL A 153 -7.01 -6.14 3.19
N PRO A 154 -7.50 -6.99 4.10
CA PRO A 154 -8.90 -7.01 4.48
C PRO A 154 -9.44 -5.62 4.84
N PHE A 155 -10.63 -5.28 4.36
CA PHE A 155 -11.17 -3.93 4.41
C PHE A 155 -12.63 -3.89 4.83
N ARG A 156 -13.09 -2.71 5.28
CA ARG A 156 -14.46 -2.46 5.77
C ARG A 156 -14.87 -1.01 5.55
N GLN A 157 -16.16 -0.73 5.72
CA GLN A 157 -16.60 0.65 5.94
C GLN A 157 -16.09 1.15 7.29
N ASP A 158 -15.38 2.29 7.28
CA ASP A 158 -14.76 2.85 8.47
C ASP A 158 -15.66 3.84 9.22
N ASP A 159 -16.58 4.51 8.51
CA ASP A 159 -17.64 5.35 9.08
C ASP A 159 -18.81 5.41 8.09
N TYR A 160 -19.72 4.43 8.14
CA TYR A 160 -20.82 4.35 7.17
C TYR A 160 -21.90 5.43 7.39
N GLN A 161 -21.95 6.08 8.56
CA GLN A 161 -22.90 7.16 8.81
C GLN A 161 -22.45 8.46 8.14
N LYS A 162 -21.18 8.86 8.32
CA LYS A 162 -20.65 10.11 7.76
C LYS A 162 -20.06 9.93 6.37
N LYS A 163 -19.58 8.72 6.04
CA LYS A 163 -18.90 8.41 4.79
C LYS A 163 -19.41 7.07 4.23
N PRO A 164 -20.68 7.00 3.81
CA PRO A 164 -21.33 5.74 3.41
C PRO A 164 -20.59 4.98 2.31
N HIS A 165 -19.84 5.69 1.45
CA HIS A 165 -19.08 5.05 0.36
C HIS A 165 -17.61 4.74 0.69
N SER A 166 -17.16 5.01 1.91
CA SER A 166 -15.76 4.85 2.31
C SER A 166 -15.43 3.40 2.66
N LEU A 167 -14.32 2.88 2.12
CA LEU A 167 -13.70 1.64 2.56
C LEU A 167 -12.24 1.90 2.91
N VAL A 168 -11.82 1.34 4.03
CA VAL A 168 -10.44 1.42 4.52
C VAL A 168 -9.96 0.03 4.92
N ALA A 169 -8.75 -0.31 4.49
CA ALA A 169 -8.05 -1.51 4.87
C ALA A 169 -7.70 -1.51 6.36
N ASP A 170 -7.74 -2.69 6.97
CA ASP A 170 -7.24 -2.93 8.32
C ASP A 170 -5.71 -3.08 8.25
N PHE A 171 -4.99 -1.96 8.41
CA PHE A 171 -3.52 -1.92 8.31
C PHE A 171 -2.80 -2.88 9.26
N ASN A 172 -3.44 -3.29 10.37
CA ASN A 172 -2.87 -4.28 11.29
C ASN A 172 -2.76 -5.67 10.64
N ARG A 173 -3.54 -5.94 9.59
CA ARG A 173 -3.52 -7.21 8.83
C ARG A 173 -2.59 -7.18 7.62
N LEU A 174 -1.80 -6.11 7.44
CA LEU A 174 -0.90 -5.99 6.28
C LEU A 174 0.12 -7.14 6.23
N GLU A 175 0.74 -7.46 7.37
CA GLU A 175 1.72 -8.56 7.45
C GLU A 175 1.10 -9.92 7.15
N GLU A 176 -0.05 -10.24 7.75
CA GLU A 176 -0.79 -11.47 7.47
C GLU A 176 -1.14 -11.58 5.98
N THR A 177 -1.51 -10.44 5.37
CA THR A 177 -1.87 -10.37 3.96
C THR A 177 -0.64 -10.61 3.09
N ILE A 178 0.50 -10.02 3.43
CA ILE A 178 1.78 -10.28 2.76
C ILE A 178 2.13 -11.77 2.86
N ALA A 179 2.06 -12.36 4.06
CA ALA A 179 2.37 -13.77 4.27
C ALA A 179 1.44 -14.72 3.47
N ALA A 180 0.16 -14.36 3.31
CA ALA A 180 -0.77 -15.10 2.48
C ALA A 180 -0.48 -14.91 0.97
N ALA A 181 -0.19 -13.69 0.54
CA ALA A 181 0.14 -13.34 -0.83
C ALA A 181 1.42 -14.03 -1.32
N MET A 182 2.42 -14.20 -0.46
CA MET A 182 3.62 -15.00 -0.73
C MET A 182 3.32 -16.50 -0.94
N LYS A 183 2.16 -16.98 -0.50
CA LYS A 183 1.64 -18.33 -0.77
C LYS A 183 0.60 -18.32 -1.89
N GLU A 184 0.54 -17.23 -2.65
CA GLU A 184 -0.41 -16.95 -3.72
C GLU A 184 -1.88 -17.00 -3.29
N LYS A 185 -2.17 -16.73 -2.00
CA LYS A 185 -3.50 -16.78 -1.42
C LYS A 185 -3.97 -15.40 -0.97
N GLN A 186 -5.23 -15.09 -1.26
CA GLN A 186 -5.92 -13.97 -0.62
C GLN A 186 -6.20 -14.30 0.84
N LEU A 187 -5.77 -13.42 1.75
CA LEU A 187 -6.13 -13.52 3.17
C LEU A 187 -7.65 -13.41 3.33
N GLN A 188 -8.23 -14.31 4.13
CA GLN A 188 -9.66 -14.34 4.43
C GLN A 188 -9.93 -14.10 5.94
N PRO A 189 -11.12 -13.59 6.32
CA PRO A 189 -12.07 -12.91 5.43
C PRO A 189 -11.47 -11.60 4.89
N VAL A 190 -11.67 -11.33 3.59
CA VAL A 190 -11.20 -10.10 2.93
C VAL A 190 -12.16 -8.92 3.12
N VAL A 191 -13.47 -9.19 3.14
CA VAL A 191 -14.49 -8.19 3.50
C VAL A 191 -14.83 -8.35 4.96
N LEU A 192 -14.61 -7.30 5.75
CA LEU A 192 -14.85 -7.29 7.19
C LEU A 192 -16.16 -6.56 7.50
N SER A 193 -16.71 -6.83 8.69
CA SER A 193 -17.86 -6.06 9.18
C SER A 193 -17.51 -4.57 9.30
N PRO A 194 -18.47 -3.67 9.06
CA PRO A 194 -18.28 -2.24 9.30
C PRO A 194 -17.76 -1.96 10.72
N MET A 195 -17.04 -0.85 10.89
CA MET A 195 -16.68 -0.41 12.24
C MET A 195 -17.95 -0.16 13.07
N PRO A 196 -17.97 -0.53 14.36
CA PRO A 196 -19.09 -0.21 15.24
C PRO A 196 -19.31 1.29 15.25
N VAL A 197 -20.58 1.70 15.25
CA VAL A 197 -20.96 3.10 15.38
C VAL A 197 -22.00 3.19 16.47
N ASP A 198 -21.83 4.18 17.34
CA ASP A 198 -22.74 4.45 18.44
C ASP A 198 -24.02 5.07 17.84
N TYR A 199 -25.15 4.38 17.96
CA TYR A 199 -26.46 4.95 17.64
C TYR A 199 -26.85 5.83 18.84
N LYS A 200 -26.44 7.11 18.81
CA LYS A 200 -26.99 8.12 19.70
C LYS A 200 -28.27 8.70 19.15
#